data_AF-A0A8C5UB55-F1
#
_entry.id   AF-A0A8C5UB55-F1
#
_cell.length_a   1.000
_cell.length_b   1.000
_cell.length_c   1.000
_cell.angle_alpha   90.00
_cell.angle_beta   90.00
_cell.angle_gamma   90.00
#
_symmetry.space_group_name_H-M   'P 1'
#
loop_
_entity.id
_entity.type
_entity.pdbx_description
1 polymer ?
#
loop_
_entity_poly.entity_id
_entity_poly.type
_entity_poly.pdbx_seq_one_letter_code
_entity_poly.pdbx_strand_id
1 'polypeptide(L)'
;MVQKYQSPVRVYKYPFELVMAAYEKRFPTCPEIPVFLGSEILHESRSEDGAIHVIERSCKLNVDAPRLLKKALREIWQFILPLK
;
A
#
# COMPACT_ATOMS: atom_id res chain seq x y z
N MET A 1 -0.53 7.66 -20.01
CA MET A 1 -0.66 9.00 -19.37
C MET A 1 -0.30 8.84 -17.90
N VAL A 2 0.87 9.32 -17.45
CA VAL A 2 1.30 9.21 -16.05
C VAL A 2 0.95 10.52 -15.34
N GLN A 3 -0.01 10.48 -14.41
CA GLN A 3 -0.30 11.64 -13.56
C GLN A 3 0.79 11.77 -12.50
N LYS A 4 1.46 12.93 -12.46
CA LYS A 4 2.43 13.26 -11.43
C LYS A 4 1.69 13.98 -10.30
N TYR A 5 1.62 13.36 -9.13
CA TYR A 5 1.09 13.98 -7.92
C TYR A 5 2.22 14.17 -6.92
N GLN A 6 2.37 15.39 -6.40
CA GLN A 6 3.31 15.69 -5.32
C GLN A 6 2.51 15.93 -4.05
N SER A 7 2.67 15.05 -3.06
CA SER A 7 2.05 15.23 -1.76
C SER A 7 2.69 16.39 -0.98
N PRO A 8 1.93 17.11 -0.16
CA PRO A 8 2.49 18.15 0.70
C PRO A 8 3.45 17.57 1.75
N VAL A 9 4.47 18.34 2.11
CA VAL A 9 5.41 17.99 3.18
C VAL A 9 4.68 18.04 4.53
N ARG A 10 4.78 16.97 5.32
CA ARG A 10 4.21 16.89 6.68
C ARG A 10 5.32 16.97 7.72
N VAL A 11 5.17 17.87 8.68
CA VAL A 11 6.08 17.99 9.83
C VAL A 11 5.39 17.42 11.07
N TYR A 12 6.02 16.45 11.71
CA TYR A 12 5.54 15.85 12.95
C TYR A 12 6.13 16.56 14.17
N LYS A 13 5.33 16.73 15.23
CA LYS A 13 5.76 17.37 16.49
C LYS A 13 6.56 16.44 17.42
N TYR A 14 6.81 15.21 17.00
CA TYR A 14 7.42 14.15 17.81
C TYR A 14 8.81 13.79 17.26
N PRO A 15 9.72 13.28 18.12
CA PRO A 15 11.03 12.81 17.70
C PRO A 15 10.92 11.65 16.71
N PHE A 16 11.97 11.48 15.90
CA PHE A 16 12.03 10.55 14.79
C PHE A 16 11.72 9.11 15.22
N GLU A 17 12.27 8.67 16.35
CA GLU A 17 12.13 7.32 16.88
C GLU A 17 10.67 6.99 17.21
N LEU A 18 9.93 7.95 17.77
CA LEU A 18 8.50 7.77 18.06
C LEU A 18 7.67 7.73 16.78
N VAL A 19 8.02 8.55 15.78
CA VAL A 19 7.36 8.53 14.46
C VAL A 19 7.60 7.19 13.76
N MET A 20 8.83 6.67 13.83
CA MET A 20 9.17 5.37 13.27
C MET A 20 8.48 4.21 14.00
N ALA A 21 8.47 4.23 15.33
CA ALA A 21 7.74 3.24 16.11
C ALA A 21 6.22 3.27 15.82
N ALA A 22 5.64 4.47 15.64
CA ALA A 22 4.26 4.62 15.23
C ALA A 22 4.01 4.14 13.79
N TYR A 23 4.98 4.33 12.88
CA TYR A 23 4.92 3.85 11.51
C TYR A 23 4.89 2.32 11.46
N GLU A 24 5.76 1.65 12.20
CA GLU A 24 5.82 0.19 12.25
C GLU A 24 4.53 -0.44 12.82
N LYS A 25 3.93 0.21 13.82
CA LYS A 25 2.65 -0.21 14.42
C LYS A 25 1.46 -0.16 13.45
N ARG A 26 1.59 0.47 12.27
CA ARG A 26 0.54 0.45 11.23
C ARG A 26 0.42 -0.92 10.55
N PHE A 27 1.41 -1.77 10.73
CA PHE A 27 1.43 -3.12 10.18
C PHE A 27 1.16 -4.14 11.31
N PRO A 28 0.43 -5.24 11.04
CA PRO A 28 -0.02 -5.69 9.71
C PRO A 28 -1.36 -5.10 9.27
N THR A 29 -2.14 -4.46 10.14
CA THR A 29 -3.46 -3.88 9.80
C THR A 29 -3.59 -2.47 10.36
N CYS A 30 -4.25 -1.57 9.61
CA CYS A 30 -4.40 -0.17 9.98
C CYS A 30 -5.86 0.30 9.78
N PRO A 31 -6.61 0.58 10.86
CA PRO A 31 -8.02 0.96 10.74
C PRO A 31 -8.23 2.32 10.05
N GLU A 32 -7.24 3.21 10.10
CA GLU A 32 -7.29 4.52 9.42
C GLU A 32 -7.09 4.41 7.89
N ILE A 33 -6.72 3.24 7.39
CA ILE A 33 -6.51 2.98 5.96
C ILE A 33 -7.47 1.87 5.52
N PRO A 34 -8.73 2.18 5.18
CA PRO A 34 -9.75 1.17 4.89
C PRO A 34 -9.42 0.25 3.72
N VAL A 35 -8.61 0.73 2.77
CA VAL A 35 -8.15 -0.06 1.62
C VAL A 35 -7.03 -1.02 1.98
N PHE A 36 -6.43 -0.93 3.18
CA PHE A 36 -5.32 -1.76 3.59
C PHE A 36 -5.81 -2.96 4.40
N LEU A 37 -5.80 -4.14 3.79
CA LEU A 37 -6.35 -5.37 4.38
C LEU A 37 -5.36 -6.09 5.29
N GLY A 38 -4.06 -5.99 4.99
CA GLY A 38 -3.05 -6.77 5.68
C GLY A 38 -1.68 -6.65 5.03
N SER A 39 -0.62 -6.91 5.78
CA SER A 39 0.71 -7.13 5.23
C SER A 39 1.46 -8.27 5.91
N GLU A 40 2.31 -8.94 5.14
CA GLU A 40 3.21 -10.01 5.60
C GLU A 40 4.67 -9.64 5.26
N ILE A 41 5.62 -9.99 6.12
CA ILE A 41 7.05 -9.71 5.91
C ILE A 41 7.63 -10.80 4.99
N LEU A 42 8.28 -10.40 3.91
CA LEU A 42 8.95 -11.32 2.97
C LEU A 42 10.45 -11.44 3.28
N HIS A 43 11.09 -10.30 3.55
CA HIS A 43 12.52 -10.23 3.81
C HIS A 43 12.81 -9.14 4.83
N GLU A 44 13.78 -9.40 5.71
CA GLU A 44 14.27 -8.44 6.69
C GLU A 44 15.79 -8.57 6.78
N SER A 45 16.49 -7.44 6.63
CA SER A 45 17.93 -7.38 6.77
C SER A 45 18.35 -6.11 7.52
N ARG A 46 19.43 -6.24 8.30
CA ARG A 46 20.04 -5.13 9.04
C ARG A 46 21.50 -5.04 8.64
N SER A 47 21.98 -3.83 8.46
CA SER A 47 23.41 -3.57 8.27
C SER A 47 24.17 -3.94 9.55
N GLU A 48 25.42 -4.36 9.41
CA GLU A 48 26.30 -4.74 10.52
C GLU A 48 26.48 -3.59 11.52
N ASP A 49 26.50 -2.35 11.03
CA ASP A 49 26.61 -1.14 11.86
C ASP A 49 25.29 -0.75 12.55
N GLY A 50 24.20 -1.47 12.27
CA GLY A 50 22.86 -1.19 12.82
C GLY A 50 22.19 0.09 12.30
N ALA A 51 22.87 0.86 11.45
CA ALA A 51 22.38 2.15 10.94
C ALA A 51 21.23 2.01 9.94
N ILE A 52 21.13 0.87 9.25
CA ILE A 52 20.16 0.63 8.20
C ILE A 52 19.38 -0.65 8.50
N HIS A 53 18.05 -0.53 8.42
CA HIS A 53 17.11 -1.64 8.54
C HIS A 53 16.21 -1.65 7.31
N VAL A 54 16.29 -2.73 6.54
CA VAL A 54 15.49 -2.92 5.32
C VAL A 54 14.45 -4.00 5.60
N ILE A 55 13.18 -3.67 5.36
CA ILE A 55 12.06 -4.60 5.51
C ILE A 55 11.22 -4.59 4.25
N GLU A 56 11.12 -5.74 3.61
CA GLU A 56 10.24 -5.97 2.46
C GLU A 56 8.93 -6.60 2.95
N ARG A 57 7.80 -5.99 2.59
CA ARG A 57 6.46 -6.46 2.98
C ARG A 57 5.57 -6.63 1.77
N SER A 58 4.84 -7.73 1.72
CA SER A 58 3.73 -7.94 0.79
C SER A 58 2.46 -7.34 1.40
N CYS A 59 1.81 -6.42 0.69
CA CYS A 59 0.62 -5.71 1.16
C CYS A 59 -0.62 -6.12 0.35
N LYS A 60 -1.71 -6.49 1.04
CA LYS A 60 -3.01 -6.78 0.44
C LYS A 60 -3.87 -5.51 0.48
N LEU A 61 -4.25 -5.01 -0.69
CA LEU A 61 -5.04 -3.79 -0.84
C LEU A 61 -6.43 -4.12 -1.43
N ASN A 62 -7.48 -3.63 -0.78
CA ASN A 62 -8.83 -3.63 -1.33
C ASN A 62 -9.06 -2.36 -2.16
N VAL A 63 -8.70 -2.42 -3.44
CA VAL A 63 -8.93 -1.31 -4.37
C VAL A 63 -10.33 -1.45 -4.96
N ASP A 64 -11.28 -0.69 -4.42
CA ASP A 64 -12.61 -0.63 -4.99
C ASP A 64 -12.58 0.16 -6.30
N ALA A 65 -12.74 -0.55 -7.42
CA ALA A 65 -12.82 0.09 -8.72
C ALA A 65 -14.06 1.00 -8.78
N PRO A 66 -13.94 2.25 -9.30
CA PRO A 66 -15.09 3.13 -9.50
C PRO A 66 -16.19 2.39 -10.27
N ARG A 67 -17.45 2.59 -9.90
CA ARG A 67 -18.61 1.84 -10.43
C ARG A 67 -18.64 1.81 -11.97
N LEU A 68 -18.20 2.89 -12.61
CA LEU A 68 -18.08 3.02 -14.07
C LEU A 68 -17.06 2.04 -14.68
N LEU A 69 -15.93 1.82 -14.00
CA LEU A 69 -14.89 0.88 -14.42
C LEU A 69 -15.38 -0.57 -14.31
N LYS A 70 -16.13 -0.91 -13.25
CA LYS A 70 -16.75 -2.24 -13.09
C LYS A 70 -17.73 -2.54 -14.24
N LYS A 71 -18.50 -1.55 -14.70
CA LYS A 71 -19.42 -1.70 -15.84
C LYS A 71 -18.66 -1.91 -17.15
N ALA A 72 -17.63 -1.09 -17.42
CA ALA A 72 -16.80 -1.23 -18.62
C ALA A 72 -16.04 -2.55 -18.65
N LEU A 73 -15.45 -2.97 -17.52
CA LEU A 73 -14.80 -4.28 -17.41
C LEU A 73 -15.82 -5.42 -17.63
N ARG A 74 -17.00 -5.36 -17.02
CA ARG A 74 -18.05 -6.37 -17.24
C ARG A 74 -18.43 -6.48 -18.72
N GLU A 75 -18.62 -5.36 -19.40
CA GLU A 75 -18.93 -5.34 -20.83
C GLU A 75 -17.77 -5.90 -21.67
N ILE A 76 -16.53 -5.53 -21.37
CA ILE A 76 -15.33 -6.08 -22.03
C ILE A 76 -15.20 -7.60 -21.81
N TRP A 77 -15.41 -8.08 -20.58
CA TRP A 77 -15.37 -9.52 -20.26
C TRP A 77 -16.50 -10.31 -20.97
N GLN A 78 -17.70 -9.74 -21.10
CA GLN A 78 -18.82 -10.34 -21.86
C GLN A 78 -18.48 -10.50 -23.35
N PHE A 79 -17.70 -9.58 -23.91
CA PHE A 79 -17.24 -9.64 -25.31
C PHE A 79 -16.06 -10.60 -25.52
N ILE A 80 -15.23 -10.84 -24.49
CA ILE A 80 -14.08 -11.76 -24.56
C ILE A 80 -14.50 -13.23 -24.28
N LEU A 81 -15.52 -13.46 -23.45
CA LEU A 81 -16.03 -14.81 -23.14
C LEU A 81 -16.42 -15.66 -24.36
N PRO A 82 -17.05 -15.13 -25.44
CA PRO A 82 -17.40 -15.91 -26.63
C PRO A 82 -16.22 -16.14 -27.61
N LEU A 83 -15.02 -15.64 -27.32
CA LEU A 83 -13.82 -15.81 -28.15
C LEU A 83 -12.88 -16.93 -27.63
N LYS A 84 -13.35 -17.78 -26.71
CA LYS A 84 -12.71 -19.01 -26.26
C LYS A 84 -13.66 -20.18 -26.45
#